data_AF-A0A183B0I4-F1
#
_entry.id   AF-A0A183B0I4-F1
#
_cell.length_a   1.000
_cell.length_b   1.000
_cell.length_c   1.000
_cell.angle_alpha   90.00
_cell.angle_beta   90.00
_cell.angle_gamma   90.00
#
_symmetry.space_group_name_H-M   'P 1'
#
loop_
_entity.id
_entity.type
_entity.pdbx_description
1 polymer ?
#
loop_
_entity_poly.entity_id
_entity_poly.type
_entity_poly.pdbx_seq_one_letter_code
_entity_poly.pdbx_strand_id
1 'polypeptide(L)'
;FHKKPITSVEWHPSDSGVFVATSEDDQVTLWDTTLEQADVPEDESTNDQATQNLPVQLLFIHSGQTEVKEAHWHSQIPGLLFATSLNGFNVFRTCNV
;
A
#
# COMPACT_ATOMS: atom_id res chain seq x y z
N PHE A 1 10.92 -1.27 -4.87
CA PHE A 1 10.18 -1.15 -3.60
C PHE A 1 10.99 -0.36 -2.55
N HIS A 2 10.41 -0.02 -1.38
CA HIS A 2 10.71 1.14 -0.48
C HIS A 2 12.21 1.48 -0.37
N LYS A 3 12.50 2.79 -0.37
CA LYS A 3 13.87 3.34 -0.46
C LYS A 3 14.41 3.88 0.86
N LYS A 4 13.57 3.94 1.88
CA LYS A 4 13.92 4.40 3.23
C LYS A 4 13.23 3.50 4.28
N PRO A 5 13.52 3.66 5.58
CA PRO A 5 12.97 2.80 6.62
C PRO A 5 11.43 2.72 6.58
N ILE A 6 10.92 1.54 6.93
CA ILE A 6 9.50 1.33 7.22
C ILE A 6 9.21 1.90 8.61
N THR A 7 8.17 2.71 8.72
CA THR A 7 7.77 3.38 9.96
C THR A 7 6.60 2.67 10.66
N SER A 8 5.72 2.03 9.91
CA SER A 8 4.62 1.21 10.43
C SER A 8 4.23 0.10 9.45
N VAL A 9 3.67 -0.98 10.00
CA VAL A 9 3.03 -2.07 9.27
C VAL A 9 1.78 -2.50 10.04
N GLU A 10 0.64 -2.58 9.37
CA GLU A 10 -0.61 -3.05 9.96
C GLU A 10 -1.36 -4.01 9.04
N TRP A 11 -1.69 -5.18 9.58
CA TRP A 11 -2.49 -6.19 8.88
C TRP A 11 -3.96 -5.78 8.80
N HIS A 12 -4.60 -6.09 7.68
CA HIS A 12 -6.02 -5.85 7.52
C HIS A 12 -6.83 -6.67 8.55
N PRO A 13 -7.83 -6.08 9.22
CA PRO A 13 -8.49 -6.70 10.38
C PRO A 13 -9.33 -7.95 10.03
N SER A 14 -9.66 -8.17 8.76
CA SER A 14 -10.48 -9.30 8.31
C SER A 14 -9.88 -10.08 7.15
N ASP A 15 -8.74 -9.65 6.63
CA ASP A 15 -8.05 -10.32 5.53
C ASP A 15 -6.59 -10.54 5.94
N SER A 16 -6.24 -11.77 6.25
CA SER A 16 -4.90 -12.13 6.73
C SER A 16 -3.82 -12.03 5.66
N GLY A 17 -4.20 -11.92 4.38
CA GLY A 17 -3.26 -11.77 3.26
C GLY A 17 -2.79 -10.33 3.07
N VAL A 18 -3.58 -9.36 3.54
CA VAL A 18 -3.45 -7.95 3.19
C VAL A 18 -2.86 -7.15 4.35
N PHE A 19 -1.91 -6.26 4.03
CA PHE A 19 -1.39 -5.30 5.00
C PHE A 19 -1.11 -3.93 4.37
N VAL A 20 -1.07 -2.90 5.22
CA VAL A 20 -0.58 -1.56 4.88
C VAL A 20 0.82 -1.36 5.47
N ALA A 21 1.71 -0.69 4.74
CA ALA A 21 3.01 -0.27 5.24
C ALA A 21 3.24 1.22 4.96
N THR A 22 3.88 1.91 5.90
CA THR A 22 4.32 3.30 5.74
C THR A 22 5.83 3.39 5.78
N SER A 23 6.40 4.37 5.06
CA SER A 23 7.86 4.55 5.02
C SER A 23 8.25 6.02 5.03
N GLU A 24 9.48 6.29 5.49
CA GLU A 24 10.11 7.61 5.39
C GLU A 24 10.41 8.05 3.95
N ASP A 25 10.15 7.20 2.95
CA ASP A 25 10.16 7.57 1.54
C ASP A 25 8.85 8.24 1.07
N ASP A 26 8.03 8.67 2.02
CA ASP A 26 6.81 9.46 1.83
C ASP A 26 5.66 8.69 1.15
N GLN A 27 5.67 7.37 1.32
CA GLN A 27 4.69 6.46 0.72
C GLN A 27 3.94 5.66 1.78
N VAL A 28 2.63 5.52 1.58
CA VAL A 28 1.79 4.48 2.19
C VAL A 28 1.50 3.44 1.10
N THR A 29 1.75 2.17 1.36
CA THR A 29 1.59 1.10 0.36
C THR A 29 0.70 -0.02 0.89
N LEU A 30 -0.12 -0.59 0.02
CA LEU A 30 -0.96 -1.75 0.32
C LEU A 30 -0.42 -2.98 -0.39
N TRP A 31 -0.44 -4.09 0.32
CA TRP A 31 0.16 -5.34 -0.09
C TRP A 31 -0.81 -6.49 0.07
N ASP A 32 -0.76 -7.44 -0.86
CA ASP A 32 -1.39 -8.75 -0.73
C ASP A 32 -0.35 -9.84 -0.91
N THR A 33 -0.12 -10.58 0.18
CA THR A 33 0.86 -11.67 0.24
C THR A 33 0.37 -12.96 -0.40
N THR A 34 -0.91 -13.06 -0.73
CA THR A 34 -1.50 -14.23 -1.37
C THR A 34 -1.30 -14.24 -2.89
N LEU A 35 -0.91 -13.11 -3.47
CA LEU A 35 -0.63 -13.00 -4.91
C LEU A 35 0.73 -13.62 -5.27
N GLU A 36 0.70 -14.61 -6.17
CA GLU A 36 1.89 -15.18 -6.79
C GLU A 36 2.12 -14.62 -8.19
N GLN A 37 3.39 -14.61 -8.64
CA GLN A 37 3.75 -14.13 -9.98
C GLN A 37 3.05 -14.92 -11.10
N ALA A 38 2.73 -16.19 -10.85
CA ALA A 38 2.01 -17.06 -11.79
C ALA A 38 0.53 -16.68 -11.97
N ASP A 39 -0.05 -15.94 -11.02
CA ASP A 39 -1.44 -15.51 -11.06
C ASP A 39 -1.65 -14.20 -11.83
N VAL A 40 -0.57 -13.51 -12.21
CA VAL A 40 -0.63 -12.29 -13.01
C VAL A 40 -0.63 -12.69 -14.49
N PRO A 41 -1.73 -12.46 -15.24
CA PRO A 41 -1.71 -12.67 -16.68
C PRO A 41 -0.60 -11.81 -17.30
N GLU A 42 0.16 -12.38 -18.24
CA GLU A 42 1.14 -11.65 -19.05
C GLU A 42 0.40 -10.60 -19.88
N ASP A 43 0.10 -9.46 -19.25
CA ASP A 43 -0.57 -8.35 -19.90
C ASP A 43 0.49 -7.60 -20.73
N GLU A 44 0.62 -7.98 -22.01
CA GLU A 44 1.51 -7.30 -22.98
C GLU A 44 1.11 -5.83 -23.26
N SER A 45 0.11 -5.30 -22.56
CA SER A 45 -0.51 -4.00 -22.83
C SER A 45 0.08 -2.82 -22.05
N THR A 46 0.87 -3.04 -20.99
CA THR A 46 1.58 -1.95 -20.30
C THR A 46 3.06 -1.94 -20.68
N ASN A 47 3.39 -1.23 -21.77
CA ASN A 47 4.76 -0.92 -22.17
C ASN A 47 5.45 0.11 -21.23
N ASP A 48 4.93 0.29 -20.02
CA ASP A 48 5.49 1.16 -19.00
C ASP A 48 6.57 0.40 -18.25
N GLN A 49 7.83 0.63 -18.62
CA GLN A 49 9.01 0.07 -17.92
C GLN A 49 9.00 0.35 -16.39
N ALA A 50 8.21 1.33 -15.95
CA ALA A 50 8.01 1.67 -14.55
C ALA A 50 7.21 0.61 -13.78
N THR A 51 6.20 -0.04 -14.39
CA THR A 51 5.38 -1.06 -13.72
C THR A 51 6.01 -2.44 -13.75
N GLN A 52 6.84 -2.74 -14.75
CA GLN A 52 7.57 -4.02 -14.87
C GLN A 52 8.52 -4.31 -13.69
N ASN A 53 8.89 -3.29 -12.91
CA ASN A 53 9.80 -3.42 -11.76
C ASN A 53 9.08 -3.42 -10.40
N LEU A 54 7.74 -3.42 -10.38
CA LEU A 54 6.96 -3.45 -9.15
C LEU A 54 6.67 -4.90 -8.74
N PRO A 55 6.78 -5.26 -7.45
CA PRO A 55 6.35 -6.57 -6.98
C PRO A 55 4.86 -6.77 -7.26
N VAL A 56 4.48 -7.98 -7.66
CA VAL A 56 3.07 -8.32 -7.95
C VAL A 56 2.15 -8.22 -6.74
N GLN A 57 2.73 -8.33 -5.54
CA GLN A 57 2.02 -8.19 -4.27
C GLN A 57 1.63 -6.75 -3.96
N LEU A 58 2.18 -5.76 -4.67
CA LEU A 58 1.89 -4.34 -4.43
C LEU A 58 0.55 -3.96 -5.07
N LEU A 59 -0.48 -3.79 -4.24
CA LEU A 59 -1.82 -3.43 -4.68
C LEU A 59 -1.98 -1.94 -4.96
N PHE A 60 -1.36 -1.09 -4.12
CA PHE A 60 -1.57 0.36 -4.18
C PHE A 60 -0.41 1.14 -3.59
N ILE A 61 -0.16 2.33 -4.14
CA ILE A 61 0.77 3.33 -3.64
C ILE A 61 0.01 4.64 -3.43
N HIS A 62 -0.01 5.13 -2.19
CA HIS A 62 -0.53 6.45 -1.83
C HIS A 62 0.63 7.39 -1.50
N SER A 63 0.70 8.50 -2.23
CA SER A 63 1.75 9.53 -2.13
C SER A 63 1.16 10.89 -1.75
N GLY A 64 2.03 11.91 -1.59
CA GLY A 64 1.62 13.31 -1.35
C GLY A 64 1.69 13.73 0.11
N GLN A 65 2.13 12.82 0.99
CA GLN A 65 2.45 13.09 2.38
C GLN A 65 3.95 13.36 2.53
N THR A 66 4.37 13.90 3.68
CA THR A 66 5.79 14.09 4.02
C THR A 66 6.05 13.53 5.40
N GLU A 67 7.08 12.70 5.53
CA GLU A 67 7.41 11.93 6.72
C GLU A 67 6.23 11.15 7.30
N VAL A 68 5.75 10.13 6.57
CA VAL A 68 4.67 9.27 7.04
C VAL A 68 5.13 8.43 8.24
N LYS A 69 4.34 8.41 9.31
CA LYS A 69 4.71 7.73 10.58
C LYS A 69 3.92 6.45 10.83
N GLU A 70 2.59 6.49 10.69
CA GLU A 70 1.72 5.34 10.94
C GLU A 70 0.52 5.34 10.00
N ALA A 71 -0.03 4.14 9.76
CA ALA A 71 -1.32 3.95 9.12
C ALA A 71 -2.15 2.94 9.91
N HIS A 72 -3.47 3.16 9.95
CA HIS A 72 -4.43 2.34 10.69
C HIS A 72 -5.69 2.07 9.87
N TRP A 73 -6.21 0.85 9.94
CA TRP A 73 -7.50 0.51 9.33
C TRP A 73 -8.67 0.99 10.19
N HIS A 74 -9.72 1.52 9.55
CA HIS A 74 -10.93 1.92 10.27
C HIS A 74 -11.81 0.71 10.62
N SER A 75 -12.00 0.45 11.91
CA SER A 75 -12.71 -0.73 12.42
C SER A 75 -14.17 -0.88 11.96
N GLN A 76 -14.87 0.23 11.68
CA GLN A 76 -16.29 0.19 11.29
C GLN A 76 -16.51 0.41 9.78
N ILE A 77 -15.47 0.80 9.03
CA ILE A 77 -15.61 1.23 7.64
C ILE A 77 -14.57 0.44 6.84
N PRO A 78 -14.96 -0.72 6.26
CA PRO A 78 -14.05 -1.53 5.46
C PRO A 78 -13.35 -0.74 4.36
N GLY A 79 -12.09 -1.07 4.13
CA GLY A 79 -11.21 -0.44 3.13
C GLY A 79 -10.73 0.97 3.47
N LEU A 80 -11.21 1.61 4.55
CA LEU A 80 -10.79 2.96 4.93
C LEU A 80 -9.52 2.93 5.78
N LEU A 81 -8.55 3.74 5.38
CA LEU A 81 -7.26 3.92 6.04
C LEU A 81 -7.08 5.34 6.53
N PHE A 82 -6.45 5.46 7.69
CA PHE A 82 -5.93 6.70 8.24
C PHE A 82 -4.42 6.64 8.19
N ALA A 83 -3.75 7.69 7.73
CA ALA A 83 -2.30 7.80 7.77
C ALA A 83 -1.89 9.14 8.40
N THR A 84 -0.85 9.11 9.24
CA THR A 84 -0.30 10.32 9.87
C THR A 84 1.04 10.68 9.24
N SER A 85 1.29 11.98 9.12
CA SER A 85 2.49 12.52 8.49
C SER A 85 2.83 13.90 9.08
N LEU A 86 4.04 14.40 8.83
CA LEU A 86 4.46 15.73 9.28
C LEU A 86 3.50 16.84 8.80
N ASN A 87 2.98 16.69 7.58
CA ASN A 87 2.05 17.65 6.96
C ASN A 87 0.57 17.39 7.27
N GLY A 88 0.23 16.46 8.18
CA GLY A 88 -1.13 16.26 8.69
C GLY A 88 -1.59 14.80 8.66
N PHE A 89 -2.86 14.61 8.34
CA PHE A 89 -3.51 13.30 8.27
C PHE A 89 -4.09 13.10 6.88
N ASN A 90 -4.04 11.88 6.37
CA ASN A 90 -4.76 11.47 5.17
C ASN A 90 -5.76 10.39 5.54
N VAL A 91 -6.94 10.47 4.94
CA VAL A 91 -8.01 9.51 5.12
C VAL A 91 -8.48 9.10 3.73
N PHE A 92 -8.25 7.85 3.36
CA PHE A 92 -8.53 7.38 2.00
C PHE A 92 -9.01 5.94 2.01
N ARG A 93 -9.74 5.56 0.96
CA ARG A 93 -10.21 4.19 0.73
C ARG A 93 -9.74 3.75 -0.65
N THR A 94 -9.18 2.55 -0.74
CA THR A 94 -8.83 1.91 -2.01
C THR A 94 -10.03 1.12 -2.55
N CYS A 95 -10.22 1.08 -3.86
CA CYS A 95 -11.36 0.39 -4.50
C CYS A 95 -11.28 -1.15 -4.44
N ASN A 96 -10.11 -1.70 -4.12
CA ASN A 96 -9.86 -3.15 -4.15
C ASN A 96 -9.82 -3.81 -2.76
N VAL A 97 -10.18 -3.09 -1.69
CA VAL A 97 -10.20 -3.61 -0.30
C VAL A 97 -11.40 -3.06 0.46
#